data_AF-A0A1M2VU34-F1
#
_entry.id   AF-A0A1M2VU34-F1
#
_cell.length_a   1.000
_cell.length_b   1.000
_cell.length_c   1.000
_cell.angle_alpha   90.00
_cell.angle_beta   90.00
_cell.angle_gamma   90.00
#
_symmetry.space_group_name_H-M   'P 1'
#
loop_
_entity.id
_entity.type
_entity.pdbx_description
1 polymer ?
#
loop_
_entity_poly.entity_id
_entity_poly.type
_entity_poly.pdbx_seq_one_letter_code
_entity_poly.pdbx_strand_id
1 'polypeptide(L)'
;MSTAHFDRLANPNEHSADKKRKRKRSDDAQVDSASPRAPLKEKGVRRQELGDRGSSQDFESIEYLDNSDETLIAVVQEAPLDNSEDHQLLLAGDRYWFEDGNVILVAGDTRFRVYQGLLAAQSPVLAHIFSSSSLLVDTSTAEETSSDPGDPCLVIHLSDSPEDLRHMLRLFMPSALLATGPSFEFVSACIRLGLKYEIKQIYDTALAILKSCYTDNFDHWDSLGSRASRTGFDDIHAIGVVNLARLIGDSTMLPVALWQCCRLGSDLVRGFAREDGTRENLTMDDLGLCFASQERLIKAGVRARLRVFSPTVSEKCQNAAKCKEVFVKALRSLEKKVDIIAGTDPFVPYTRICLEGVLGLCSTCSSEVKARDQKERRAIWNRLPALLGIEVPRWGKVAGAKAG
;
A
#
# COMPACT_ATOMS: atom_id res chain seq x y z
N MET A 1 64.41 16.02 2.05
CA MET A 1 64.63 17.26 2.83
C MET A 1 63.26 17.91 2.98
N SER A 2 62.59 18.09 4.12
CA SER A 2 62.75 17.87 5.57
C SER A 2 61.30 17.90 6.12
N THR A 3 60.70 16.84 6.68
CA THR A 3 60.63 16.44 8.11
C THR A 3 60.45 17.56 9.16
N ALA A 4 59.33 17.48 9.91
CA ALA A 4 59.14 17.62 11.38
C ALA A 4 57.61 17.80 11.65
N HIS A 5 56.82 17.00 12.39
CA HIS A 5 56.94 16.07 13.53
C HIS A 5 57.09 16.72 14.92
N PHE A 6 56.24 16.22 15.84
CA PHE A 6 56.24 16.26 17.33
C PHE A 6 55.59 17.50 18.01
N ASP A 7 54.83 17.42 19.12
CA ASP A 7 54.13 16.36 19.87
C ASP A 7 53.62 16.99 21.19
N ARG A 8 52.57 16.39 21.81
CA ARG A 8 52.37 16.24 23.28
C ARG A 8 52.12 17.50 24.14
N LEU A 9 51.40 17.51 25.26
CA LEU A 9 50.68 16.54 26.10
C LEU A 9 49.90 17.32 27.20
N ALA A 10 48.92 16.63 27.79
CA ALA A 10 48.52 16.68 29.21
C ALA A 10 47.58 17.78 29.76
N ASN A 11 46.34 17.34 29.96
CA ASN A 11 45.43 17.59 31.10
C ASN A 11 46.13 17.22 32.45
N PRO A 12 45.80 17.79 33.63
CA PRO A 12 44.71 17.22 34.45
C PRO A 12 43.96 18.20 35.41
N ASN A 13 42.64 18.07 35.43
CA ASN A 13 41.76 17.63 36.54
C ASN A 13 41.78 18.22 37.98
N GLU A 14 40.57 18.15 38.58
CA GLU A 14 40.19 18.13 40.02
C GLU A 14 39.97 19.47 40.76
N HIS A 15 39.00 19.68 41.67
CA HIS A 15 37.96 18.86 42.32
C HIS A 15 36.96 19.80 43.04
N SER A 16 35.64 19.54 43.00
CA SER A 16 34.80 19.03 44.11
C SER A 16 34.19 20.03 45.12
N ALA A 17 32.90 19.78 45.42
CA ALA A 17 32.15 19.96 46.69
C ALA A 17 30.86 20.82 46.54
N ASP A 18 29.67 20.22 46.45
CA ASP A 18 28.86 19.58 47.50
C ASP A 18 28.02 20.58 48.34
N LYS A 19 26.68 20.49 48.22
CA LYS A 19 25.74 20.83 49.32
C LYS A 19 24.32 20.29 49.10
N LYS A 20 24.01 19.29 49.92
CA LYS A 20 22.70 18.70 50.26
C LYS A 20 21.64 19.70 50.78
N ARG A 21 20.36 19.42 50.51
CA ARG A 21 19.20 19.60 51.43
C ARG A 21 17.98 18.80 50.89
N LYS A 22 17.71 17.61 51.46
CA LYS A 22 16.75 17.27 52.55
C LYS A 22 15.25 17.27 52.18
N ARG A 23 14.75 16.04 51.97
CA ARG A 23 13.48 15.39 52.40
C ARG A 23 12.33 16.26 52.95
N LYS A 24 11.11 15.97 52.46
CA LYS A 24 9.93 15.78 53.32
C LYS A 24 8.97 14.74 52.70
N ARG A 25 8.67 13.71 53.50
CA ARG A 25 7.61 12.68 53.37
C ARG A 25 6.52 13.05 54.37
N SER A 26 5.24 12.85 54.01
CA SER A 26 4.04 12.69 54.86
C SER A 26 2.82 13.25 54.09
N ASP A 27 1.61 12.71 54.03
CA ASP A 27 0.97 11.52 54.60
C ASP A 27 -0.37 11.31 53.85
N ASP A 28 -0.96 10.15 54.10
CA ASP A 28 -2.29 9.63 53.75
C ASP A 28 -3.46 10.62 53.66
N ALA A 29 -4.37 10.37 52.72
CA ALA A 29 -5.82 10.54 52.92
C ALA A 29 -6.63 9.76 51.88
N GLN A 30 -7.11 8.61 52.32
CA GLN A 30 -8.15 7.79 51.74
C GLN A 30 -9.50 8.33 52.24
N VAL A 31 -10.43 8.71 51.35
CA VAL A 31 -11.84 8.93 51.70
C VAL A 31 -12.73 8.40 50.59
N ASP A 32 -13.44 7.33 50.94
CA ASP A 32 -14.63 6.81 50.28
C ASP A 32 -15.80 7.81 50.31
N SER A 33 -16.56 7.89 49.23
CA SER A 33 -18.02 8.07 49.33
C SER A 33 -18.73 7.56 48.07
N ALA A 34 -19.42 6.43 48.21
CA ALA A 34 -20.45 5.91 47.32
C ALA A 34 -21.72 6.80 47.36
N SER A 35 -22.42 7.04 46.25
CA SER A 35 -23.66 6.36 45.77
C SER A 35 -24.72 7.43 45.41
N PRO A 36 -25.90 7.15 44.79
CA PRO A 36 -26.32 6.03 43.90
C PRO A 36 -27.24 6.42 42.69
N ARG A 37 -27.37 5.49 41.71
CA ARG A 37 -28.56 5.09 40.88
C ARG A 37 -29.31 6.17 40.03
N ALA A 38 -29.87 5.92 38.83
CA ALA A 38 -30.58 4.75 38.28
C ALA A 38 -30.78 4.89 36.73
N PRO A 39 -31.36 3.89 36.01
CA PRO A 39 -31.13 3.59 34.59
C PRO A 39 -32.23 4.05 33.62
N LEU A 40 -31.91 4.13 32.32
CA LEU A 40 -32.87 4.38 31.22
C LEU A 40 -32.86 3.26 30.17
N LYS A 41 -33.82 2.35 30.36
CA LYS A 41 -34.72 1.67 29.40
C LYS A 41 -34.25 1.48 27.95
N GLU A 42 -33.99 0.21 27.64
CA GLU A 42 -34.18 -0.39 26.32
C GLU A 42 -35.63 -0.20 25.84
N LYS A 43 -35.79 0.24 24.58
CA LYS A 43 -37.04 0.14 23.84
C LYS A 43 -36.79 -0.75 22.63
N GLY A 44 -37.41 -1.93 22.64
CA GLY A 44 -37.56 -2.77 21.46
C GLY A 44 -38.37 -2.05 20.39
N VAL A 45 -37.93 -2.20 19.14
CA VAL A 45 -38.72 -1.84 17.96
C VAL A 45 -38.99 -3.11 17.18
N ARG A 46 -40.27 -3.31 16.94
CA ARG A 46 -40.90 -4.45 16.27
C ARG A 46 -40.41 -4.59 14.82
N ARG A 47 -40.22 -5.85 14.43
CA ARG A 47 -40.35 -6.35 13.06
C ARG A 47 -41.67 -5.86 12.46
N GLN A 48 -41.59 -5.25 11.29
CA GLN A 48 -42.74 -5.06 10.40
C GLN A 48 -42.30 -5.47 8.99
N GLU A 49 -42.82 -6.61 8.55
CA GLU A 49 -42.83 -7.05 7.17
C GLU A 49 -43.70 -6.10 6.35
N LEU A 50 -43.28 -5.81 5.11
CA LEU A 50 -44.17 -5.54 3.96
C LEU A 50 -43.33 -5.22 2.70
N GLY A 51 -43.65 -5.92 1.62
CA GLY A 51 -43.83 -5.23 0.33
C GLY A 51 -42.78 -5.44 -0.74
N ASP A 52 -42.86 -6.60 -1.37
CA ASP A 52 -42.47 -6.89 -2.75
C ASP A 52 -42.90 -5.77 -3.73
N ARG A 53 -41.99 -5.35 -4.62
CA ARG A 53 -42.24 -4.70 -5.92
C ARG A 53 -40.92 -4.50 -6.67
N GLY A 54 -40.73 -5.30 -7.72
CA GLY A 54 -39.57 -5.27 -8.59
C GLY A 54 -39.51 -4.08 -9.56
N SER A 55 -38.33 -3.96 -10.17
CA SER A 55 -38.18 -3.48 -11.55
C SER A 55 -36.84 -4.00 -12.10
N SER A 56 -36.93 -4.99 -12.99
CA SER A 56 -35.89 -5.31 -13.98
C SER A 56 -35.59 -4.06 -14.80
N GLN A 57 -34.31 -3.75 -15.00
CA GLN A 57 -33.86 -3.15 -16.26
C GLN A 57 -32.55 -3.81 -16.70
N ASP A 58 -32.65 -4.39 -17.87
CA ASP A 58 -31.68 -5.16 -18.63
C ASP A 58 -30.46 -4.30 -19.02
N PHE A 59 -29.27 -4.89 -18.99
CA PHE A 59 -28.11 -4.39 -19.73
C PHE A 59 -27.49 -5.56 -20.48
N GLU A 60 -27.83 -5.68 -21.76
CA GLU A 60 -27.19 -6.59 -22.70
C GLU A 60 -26.08 -5.85 -23.47
N SER A 61 -24.94 -6.53 -23.55
CA SER A 61 -24.05 -6.64 -24.73
C SER A 61 -23.10 -5.49 -25.08
N ILE A 62 -21.81 -5.69 -24.77
CA ILE A 62 -20.70 -5.38 -25.67
C ILE A 62 -19.77 -6.61 -25.68
N GLU A 63 -19.82 -7.38 -26.77
CA GLU A 63 -18.80 -8.38 -27.13
C GLU A 63 -17.74 -7.75 -28.06
N TYR A 64 -16.60 -8.45 -28.13
CA TYR A 64 -15.47 -8.39 -29.07
C TYR A 64 -14.23 -7.59 -28.66
N LEU A 65 -13.33 -8.24 -27.92
CA LEU A 65 -11.89 -8.19 -28.19
C LEU A 65 -11.23 -9.57 -27.89
N ASP A 66 -10.81 -10.20 -28.98
CA ASP A 66 -9.73 -11.18 -29.22
C ASP A 66 -9.29 -12.18 -28.13
N ASN A 67 -9.51 -13.46 -28.42
CA ASN A 67 -9.23 -14.64 -27.61
C ASN A 67 -7.76 -15.09 -27.73
N SER A 68 -6.94 -14.92 -26.67
CA SER A 68 -5.78 -15.78 -26.40
C SER A 68 -5.11 -15.55 -25.02
N ASP A 69 -5.86 -15.29 -23.95
CA ASP A 69 -5.26 -15.13 -22.60
C ASP A 69 -6.20 -15.56 -21.44
N GLU A 70 -7.06 -16.56 -21.66
CA GLU A 70 -8.19 -16.86 -20.76
C GLU A 70 -7.90 -17.81 -19.58
N THR A 71 -6.69 -18.36 -19.42
CA THR A 71 -6.47 -19.43 -18.41
C THR A 71 -6.19 -18.93 -16.99
N LEU A 72 -6.14 -17.62 -16.75
CA LEU A 72 -5.92 -17.05 -15.40
C LEU A 72 -6.98 -16.06 -14.92
N ILE A 73 -7.94 -15.66 -15.76
CA ILE A 73 -8.97 -14.66 -15.40
C ILE A 73 -10.30 -15.29 -14.97
N ALA A 74 -10.51 -16.58 -15.20
CA ALA A 74 -11.80 -17.22 -14.94
C ALA A 74 -11.80 -18.06 -13.65
N VAL A 75 -11.70 -17.45 -12.46
CA VAL A 75 -12.29 -18.07 -11.25
C VAL A 75 -12.76 -17.03 -10.24
N VAL A 76 -13.99 -16.55 -10.41
CA VAL A 76 -14.79 -15.99 -9.31
C VAL A 76 -16.10 -16.77 -9.30
N GLN A 77 -16.15 -17.83 -8.49
CA GLN A 77 -17.41 -18.45 -8.09
C GLN A 77 -17.45 -18.48 -6.55
N GLU A 78 -18.51 -17.89 -6.02
CA GLU A 78 -18.76 -17.74 -4.59
C GLU A 78 -18.98 -19.11 -3.94
N ALA A 79 -18.28 -19.36 -2.82
CA ALA A 79 -18.61 -20.45 -1.90
C ALA A 79 -18.76 -19.88 -0.48
N PRO A 80 -19.70 -20.39 0.34
CA PRO A 80 -19.99 -19.84 1.66
C PRO A 80 -18.86 -20.20 2.65
N LEU A 81 -18.52 -19.23 3.51
CA LEU A 81 -17.54 -19.37 4.58
C LEU A 81 -18.12 -20.17 5.76
N ASP A 82 -17.49 -21.31 6.09
CA ASP A 82 -17.63 -21.94 7.40
C ASP A 82 -16.52 -21.41 8.32
N ASN A 83 -16.90 -20.91 9.49
CA ASN A 83 -16.05 -20.10 10.37
C ASN A 83 -15.70 -20.88 11.65
N SER A 84 -15.07 -22.05 11.50
CA SER A 84 -14.59 -22.85 12.63
C SER A 84 -13.15 -22.48 13.00
N GLU A 85 -12.87 -22.42 14.30
CA GLU A 85 -11.54 -22.10 14.87
C GLU A 85 -10.45 -23.12 14.44
N ASP A 86 -10.85 -24.33 14.04
CA ASP A 86 -9.96 -25.36 13.50
C ASP A 86 -9.36 -24.99 12.13
N HIS A 87 -10.06 -24.18 11.31
CA HIS A 87 -9.50 -23.68 10.05
C HIS A 87 -8.35 -22.69 10.27
N GLN A 88 -8.33 -21.96 11.39
CA GLN A 88 -7.25 -21.02 11.73
C GLN A 88 -5.99 -21.71 12.23
N LEU A 89 -6.09 -22.89 12.85
CA LEU A 89 -4.92 -23.65 13.32
C LEU A 89 -4.23 -24.42 12.19
N LEU A 90 -4.98 -24.95 11.22
CA LEU A 90 -4.45 -25.55 9.98
C LEU A 90 -3.81 -24.51 9.03
N LEU A 91 -4.11 -23.23 9.21
CA LEU A 91 -3.59 -22.13 8.40
C LEU A 91 -2.13 -21.75 8.72
N ALA A 92 -1.59 -22.15 9.87
CA ALA A 92 -0.29 -21.64 10.35
C ALA A 92 0.93 -22.54 10.04
N GLY A 93 0.77 -23.87 9.94
CA GLY A 93 1.91 -24.80 9.79
C GLY A 93 1.78 -25.85 8.69
N ASP A 94 0.57 -26.37 8.44
CA ASP A 94 0.41 -27.66 7.73
C ASP A 94 -0.23 -27.56 6.34
N ARG A 95 -0.59 -26.35 5.88
CA ARG A 95 -1.33 -26.20 4.61
C ARG A 95 -0.60 -26.65 3.34
N TYR A 96 0.73 -26.76 3.39
CA TYR A 96 1.56 -27.21 2.26
C TYR A 96 2.49 -28.35 2.69
N TRP A 97 1.89 -29.35 3.35
CA TRP A 97 2.52 -30.65 3.61
C TRP A 97 1.75 -31.75 2.87
N PHE A 98 2.29 -32.17 1.73
CA PHE A 98 1.73 -33.27 0.93
C PHE A 98 2.49 -34.57 1.26
N GLU A 99 1.77 -35.61 1.70
CA GLU A 99 2.38 -36.88 2.11
C GLU A 99 3.10 -37.62 0.97
N ASP A 100 2.67 -37.38 -0.26
CA ASP A 100 3.28 -37.85 -1.51
C ASP A 100 4.21 -36.81 -2.16
N GLY A 101 4.50 -35.71 -1.46
CA GLY A 101 5.45 -34.70 -1.92
C GLY A 101 6.87 -35.23 -1.97
N ASN A 102 7.60 -34.89 -3.04
CA ASN A 102 8.94 -35.39 -3.34
C ASN A 102 10.07 -34.36 -3.11
N VAL A 103 9.75 -33.16 -2.60
CA VAL A 103 10.73 -32.19 -2.12
C VAL A 103 10.24 -31.51 -0.83
N ILE A 104 11.15 -31.28 0.12
CA ILE A 104 10.93 -30.47 1.33
C ILE A 104 11.67 -29.15 1.18
N LEU A 105 10.94 -28.05 1.14
CA LEU A 105 11.50 -26.70 1.21
C LEU A 105 11.55 -26.27 2.68
N VAL A 106 12.72 -25.82 3.13
CA VAL A 106 12.93 -25.31 4.48
C VAL A 106 13.20 -23.81 4.41
N ALA A 107 12.37 -23.01 5.08
CA ALA A 107 12.53 -21.56 5.18
C ALA A 107 12.43 -21.16 6.65
N GLY A 108 13.54 -20.68 7.22
CA GLY A 108 13.64 -20.46 8.66
C GLY A 108 13.36 -21.76 9.45
N ASP A 109 12.36 -21.71 10.32
CA ASP A 109 11.85 -22.84 11.11
C ASP A 109 10.67 -23.58 10.46
N THR A 110 10.19 -23.08 9.31
CA THR A 110 9.03 -23.63 8.60
C THR A 110 9.48 -24.61 7.51
N ARG A 111 8.72 -25.70 7.35
CA ARG A 111 8.97 -26.73 6.33
C ARG A 111 7.72 -26.91 5.47
N PHE A 112 7.93 -27.06 4.17
CA PHE A 112 6.87 -27.33 3.19
C PHE A 112 7.23 -28.58 2.41
N ARG A 113 6.40 -29.61 2.44
CA ARG A 113 6.59 -30.83 1.65
C ARG A 113 5.70 -30.76 0.42
N VAL A 114 6.28 -30.60 -0.76
CA VAL A 114 5.59 -30.24 -2.01
C VAL A 114 6.14 -31.02 -3.20
N TYR A 115 5.62 -30.73 -4.40
CA TYR A 115 6.02 -31.40 -5.64
C TYR A 115 7.08 -30.61 -6.41
N GLN A 116 8.27 -31.19 -6.54
CA GLN A 116 9.42 -30.64 -7.26
C GLN A 116 9.08 -30.27 -8.70
N GLY A 117 8.37 -31.15 -9.41
CA GLY A 117 8.05 -30.98 -10.82
C GLY A 117 7.21 -29.74 -11.11
N LEU A 118 6.26 -29.42 -10.23
CA LEU A 118 5.41 -28.22 -10.39
C LEU A 118 6.22 -26.94 -10.23
N LEU A 119 7.14 -26.90 -9.27
CA LEU A 119 8.00 -25.74 -9.03
C LEU A 119 9.06 -25.58 -10.13
N ALA A 120 9.70 -26.69 -10.53
CA ALA A 120 10.70 -26.70 -11.60
C ALA A 120 10.12 -26.30 -12.96
N ALA A 121 8.87 -26.67 -13.25
CA ALA A 121 8.19 -26.29 -14.49
C ALA A 121 7.96 -24.77 -14.61
N GLN A 122 7.84 -24.08 -13.48
CA GLN A 122 7.50 -22.65 -13.42
C GLN A 122 8.72 -21.75 -13.18
N SER A 123 9.82 -22.32 -12.68
CA SER A 123 11.03 -21.59 -12.31
C SER A 123 12.29 -22.31 -12.82
N PRO A 124 13.00 -21.72 -13.80
CA PRO A 124 14.30 -22.21 -14.23
C PRO A 124 15.33 -22.26 -13.09
N VAL A 125 15.29 -21.28 -12.18
CA VAL A 125 16.19 -21.20 -11.03
C VAL A 125 15.94 -22.34 -10.05
N LEU A 126 14.68 -22.60 -9.69
CA LEU A 126 14.34 -23.73 -8.81
C LEU A 126 14.67 -25.06 -9.50
N ALA A 127 14.39 -25.21 -10.80
CA ALA A 127 14.79 -26.39 -11.56
C ALA A 127 16.30 -26.66 -11.45
N HIS A 128 17.12 -25.62 -11.64
CA HIS A 128 18.57 -25.71 -11.48
C HIS A 128 19.00 -26.06 -10.05
N ILE A 129 18.39 -25.43 -9.03
CA ILE A 129 18.66 -25.71 -7.61
C ILE A 129 18.38 -27.18 -7.30
N PHE A 130 17.24 -27.71 -7.75
CA PHE A 130 16.87 -29.10 -7.50
C PHE A 130 17.83 -30.06 -8.21
N SER A 131 18.12 -29.85 -9.49
CA SER A 131 19.07 -30.69 -10.23
C SER A 131 20.47 -30.70 -9.60
N SER A 132 20.97 -29.54 -9.17
CA SER A 132 22.29 -29.43 -8.52
C SER A 132 22.33 -30.16 -7.18
N SER A 133 21.24 -30.07 -6.40
CA SER A 133 21.17 -30.66 -5.07
C SER A 133 21.01 -32.18 -5.13
N SER A 134 20.22 -32.70 -6.07
CA SER A 134 20.10 -34.15 -6.30
C SER A 134 21.45 -34.79 -6.62
N LEU A 135 22.30 -34.14 -7.41
CA LEU A 135 23.65 -34.63 -7.72
C LEU A 135 24.55 -34.74 -6.48
N LEU A 136 24.39 -33.84 -5.50
CA LEU A 136 25.19 -33.86 -4.27
C LEU A 136 24.74 -34.97 -3.30
N VAL A 137 23.45 -35.30 -3.29
CA VAL A 137 22.89 -36.39 -2.48
C VAL A 137 23.36 -37.75 -3.01
N ASP A 138 23.46 -37.93 -4.33
CA ASP A 138 24.02 -39.15 -4.94
C ASP A 138 25.52 -39.34 -4.66
N THR A 139 26.21 -38.28 -4.24
CA THR A 139 27.67 -38.28 -4.01
C THR A 139 28.05 -38.31 -2.51
N SER A 140 27.10 -38.01 -1.62
CA SER A 140 27.36 -37.88 -0.18
C SER A 140 26.79 -39.10 0.56
N THR A 141 27.69 -39.84 1.19
CA THR A 141 27.42 -41.00 2.02
C THR A 141 26.20 -40.83 2.91
N ALA A 142 25.37 -41.87 2.92
CA ALA A 142 24.32 -42.11 3.89
C ALA A 142 24.85 -41.93 5.31
N GLU A 143 24.51 -40.84 5.98
CA GLU A 143 24.56 -40.75 7.44
C GLU A 143 23.54 -39.70 7.94
N GLU A 144 22.52 -40.26 8.60
CA GLU A 144 21.78 -39.70 9.74
C GLU A 144 20.71 -38.62 9.49
N THR A 145 19.50 -39.08 9.20
CA THR A 145 18.35 -38.85 10.09
C THR A 145 17.25 -39.88 9.81
N SER A 146 17.06 -40.82 10.74
CA SER A 146 16.11 -41.92 10.62
C SER A 146 14.66 -41.48 10.87
N SER A 147 13.76 -41.77 9.93
CA SER A 147 12.53 -42.56 10.17
C SER A 147 11.68 -42.68 8.89
N ASP A 148 12.09 -43.58 7.98
CA ASP A 148 11.27 -44.50 7.16
C ASP A 148 12.10 -44.95 5.92
N PRO A 149 12.29 -46.26 5.62
CA PRO A 149 13.14 -46.73 4.51
C PRO A 149 12.52 -46.54 3.10
N GLY A 150 11.50 -45.68 2.96
CA GLY A 150 10.57 -45.69 1.82
C GLY A 150 10.85 -44.71 0.68
N ASP A 151 11.35 -43.50 0.95
CA ASP A 151 11.56 -42.51 -0.13
C ASP A 151 12.50 -41.37 0.33
N PRO A 152 13.74 -41.24 -0.22
CA PRO A 152 14.62 -40.13 0.13
C PRO A 152 14.08 -38.82 -0.48
N CYS A 153 13.27 -38.11 0.29
CA CYS A 153 12.74 -36.80 -0.11
C CYS A 153 13.85 -35.74 -0.13
N LEU A 154 13.98 -34.99 -1.24
CA LEU A 154 15.00 -33.96 -1.40
C LEU A 154 14.73 -32.78 -0.46
N VAL A 155 15.68 -32.41 0.41
CA VAL A 155 15.54 -31.26 1.33
C VAL A 155 16.32 -30.05 0.81
N ILE A 156 15.64 -28.92 0.62
CA ILE A 156 16.22 -27.68 0.08
C ILE A 156 16.00 -26.54 1.07
N HIS A 157 17.08 -25.92 1.53
CA HIS A 157 17.02 -24.72 2.36
C HIS A 157 16.96 -23.46 1.50
N LEU A 158 15.92 -22.66 1.70
CA LEU A 158 15.71 -21.38 1.05
C LEU A 158 15.86 -20.23 2.07
N SER A 159 16.42 -19.12 1.62
CA SER A 159 16.61 -17.91 2.44
C SER A 159 15.37 -17.00 2.49
N ASP A 160 14.27 -17.41 1.85
CA ASP A 160 13.07 -16.60 1.75
C ASP A 160 12.24 -16.61 3.03
N SER A 161 11.37 -15.61 3.12
CA SER A 161 10.34 -15.58 4.14
C SER A 161 9.40 -16.79 3.97
N PRO A 162 9.06 -17.50 5.06
CA PRO A 162 8.04 -18.55 5.04
C PRO A 162 6.71 -18.03 4.47
N GLU A 163 6.34 -16.79 4.79
CA GLU A 163 5.08 -16.18 4.32
C GLU A 163 5.11 -15.88 2.82
N ASP A 164 6.23 -15.36 2.30
CA ASP A 164 6.37 -15.16 0.86
C ASP A 164 6.25 -16.50 0.11
N LEU A 165 6.87 -17.56 0.64
CA LEU A 165 6.75 -18.90 0.06
C LEU A 165 5.32 -19.43 0.13
N ARG A 166 4.58 -19.22 1.23
CA ARG A 166 3.15 -19.59 1.30
C ARG A 166 2.34 -18.90 0.20
N HIS A 167 2.56 -17.60 -0.03
CA HIS A 167 1.87 -16.88 -1.11
C HIS A 167 2.22 -17.44 -2.50
N MET A 168 3.48 -17.77 -2.75
CA MET A 168 3.90 -18.40 -4.01
C MET A 168 3.33 -19.81 -4.16
N LEU A 169 3.39 -20.66 -3.13
CA LEU A 169 2.87 -22.03 -3.15
C LEU A 169 1.36 -22.06 -3.38
N ARG A 170 0.62 -21.04 -2.91
CA ARG A 170 -0.81 -20.87 -3.20
C ARG A 170 -1.13 -20.81 -4.70
N LEU A 171 -0.19 -20.36 -5.53
CA LEU A 171 -0.37 -20.25 -6.98
C LEU A 171 -0.12 -21.55 -7.72
N PHE A 172 0.75 -22.41 -7.18
CA PHE A 172 1.18 -23.64 -7.84
C PHE A 172 0.46 -24.88 -7.33
N MET A 173 -0.07 -24.82 -6.12
CA MET A 173 -0.73 -25.94 -5.48
C MET A 173 -2.25 -25.74 -5.50
N PRO A 174 -3.05 -26.81 -5.63
CA PRO A 174 -4.50 -26.72 -5.47
C PRO A 174 -4.82 -26.19 -4.07
N SER A 175 -5.23 -24.93 -3.99
CA SER A 175 -5.66 -24.28 -2.76
C SER A 175 -7.03 -23.67 -2.99
N ALA A 176 -7.88 -23.69 -1.96
CA ALA A 176 -9.15 -22.99 -1.97
C ALA A 176 -8.94 -21.54 -2.42
N LEU A 177 -9.76 -21.14 -3.40
CA LEU A 177 -9.65 -19.92 -4.18
C LEU A 177 -9.58 -18.67 -3.31
N LEU A 178 -8.87 -17.66 -3.81
CA LEU A 178 -8.88 -16.32 -3.25
C LEU A 178 -10.31 -15.75 -3.36
N ALA A 179 -11.10 -15.90 -2.30
CA ALA A 179 -12.46 -15.34 -2.20
C ALA A 179 -12.46 -13.79 -2.18
N THR A 180 -11.28 -13.17 -2.07
CA THR A 180 -11.07 -11.73 -2.07
C THR A 180 -9.90 -11.41 -3.02
N GLY A 181 -9.88 -10.22 -3.61
CA GLY A 181 -8.80 -9.80 -4.51
C GLY A 181 -7.40 -9.91 -3.86
N PRO A 182 -6.32 -9.86 -4.66
CA PRO A 182 -4.97 -10.11 -4.14
C PRO A 182 -4.56 -9.06 -3.10
N SER A 183 -4.10 -9.50 -1.93
CA SER A 183 -3.58 -8.61 -0.89
C SER A 183 -2.23 -7.99 -1.30
N PHE A 184 -1.79 -6.95 -0.60
CA PHE A 184 -0.49 -6.35 -0.87
C PHE A 184 0.66 -7.34 -0.61
N GLU A 185 0.56 -8.12 0.47
CA GLU A 185 1.54 -9.13 0.86
C GLU A 185 1.71 -10.17 -0.24
N PHE A 186 0.59 -10.66 -0.78
CA PHE A 186 0.58 -11.58 -1.91
C PHE A 186 1.27 -10.98 -3.14
N VAL A 187 0.91 -9.75 -3.52
CA VAL A 187 1.52 -9.06 -4.67
C VAL A 187 3.02 -8.81 -4.45
N SER A 188 3.42 -8.40 -3.25
CA SER A 188 4.82 -8.19 -2.86
C SER A 188 5.62 -9.49 -2.93
N ALA A 189 5.09 -10.59 -2.40
CA ALA A 189 5.71 -11.91 -2.45
C ALA A 189 5.89 -12.37 -3.90
N CYS A 190 4.85 -12.22 -4.73
CA CYS A 190 4.89 -12.57 -6.15
C CYS A 190 5.97 -11.80 -6.92
N ILE A 191 6.14 -10.51 -6.65
CA ILE A 191 7.20 -9.70 -7.30
C ILE A 191 8.58 -10.14 -6.81
N ARG A 192 8.79 -10.28 -5.50
CA ARG A 192 10.10 -10.61 -4.92
C ARG A 192 10.56 -12.00 -5.33
N LEU A 193 9.69 -13.01 -5.16
CA LEU A 193 10.01 -14.39 -5.51
C LEU A 193 9.99 -14.60 -7.01
N GLY A 194 9.08 -13.94 -7.74
CA GLY A 194 9.06 -14.01 -9.20
C GLY A 194 10.33 -13.45 -9.83
N LEU A 195 10.90 -12.38 -9.26
CA LEU A 195 12.20 -11.86 -9.66
C LEU A 195 13.34 -12.81 -9.26
N LYS A 196 13.37 -13.29 -8.00
CA LYS A 196 14.45 -14.14 -7.47
C LYS A 196 14.54 -15.50 -8.18
N TYR A 197 13.40 -16.08 -8.49
CA TYR A 197 13.27 -17.42 -9.06
C TYR A 197 12.92 -17.42 -10.54
N GLU A 198 12.94 -16.26 -11.20
CA GLU A 198 12.63 -16.10 -12.63
C GLU A 198 11.25 -16.65 -13.04
N ILE A 199 10.25 -16.51 -12.16
CA ILE A 199 8.87 -16.93 -12.42
C ILE A 199 8.14 -15.78 -13.13
N LYS A 200 8.40 -15.66 -14.44
CA LYS A 200 7.99 -14.51 -15.25
C LYS A 200 6.48 -14.23 -15.20
N GLN A 201 5.64 -15.24 -15.33
CA GLN A 201 4.18 -15.06 -15.43
C GLN A 201 3.58 -14.41 -14.17
N ILE A 202 4.01 -14.88 -12.99
CA ILE A 202 3.55 -14.35 -11.71
C ILE A 202 4.12 -12.96 -11.47
N TYR A 203 5.40 -12.75 -11.79
CA TYR A 203 6.03 -11.44 -11.72
C TYR A 203 5.29 -10.39 -12.58
N ASP A 204 5.04 -10.70 -13.85
CA ASP A 204 4.38 -9.79 -14.80
C ASP A 204 2.95 -9.45 -14.34
N THR A 205 2.21 -10.45 -13.84
CA THR A 205 0.84 -10.28 -13.35
C THR A 205 0.80 -9.39 -12.11
N ALA A 206 1.66 -9.66 -11.12
CA ALA A 206 1.74 -8.87 -9.89
C ALA A 206 2.22 -7.43 -10.17
N LEU A 207 3.16 -7.25 -11.10
CA LEU A 207 3.61 -5.93 -11.52
C LEU A 207 2.50 -5.16 -12.24
N ALA A 208 1.70 -5.81 -13.09
CA ALA A 208 0.56 -5.19 -13.75
C ALA A 208 -0.48 -4.69 -12.72
N ILE A 209 -0.77 -5.48 -11.68
CA ILE A 209 -1.64 -5.07 -10.58
C ILE A 209 -1.09 -3.82 -9.90
N LEU A 210 0.18 -3.80 -9.48
CA LEU A 210 0.77 -2.61 -8.86
C LEU A 210 0.72 -1.38 -9.78
N LYS A 211 1.04 -1.53 -11.06
CA LYS A 211 1.02 -0.41 -12.02
C LYS A 211 -0.38 0.15 -12.27
N SER A 212 -1.41 -0.69 -12.17
CA SER A 212 -2.80 -0.25 -12.27
C SER A 212 -3.20 0.66 -11.10
N CYS A 213 -2.61 0.43 -9.92
CA CYS A 213 -2.84 1.20 -8.69
C CYS A 213 -1.92 2.43 -8.58
N TYR A 214 -0.66 2.30 -9.02
CA TYR A 214 0.41 3.31 -8.95
C TYR A 214 0.78 3.80 -10.35
N THR A 215 -0.22 4.29 -11.07
CA THR A 215 -0.12 4.68 -12.49
C THR A 215 0.55 6.06 -12.68
N ASP A 216 1.10 6.29 -13.87
CA ASP A 216 1.55 7.60 -14.37
C ASP A 216 0.47 8.36 -15.17
N ASN A 217 -0.69 7.72 -15.38
CA ASN A 217 -1.83 8.28 -16.11
C ASN A 217 -2.83 8.95 -15.15
N PHE A 218 -2.94 10.27 -15.24
CA PHE A 218 -3.85 11.07 -14.42
C PHE A 218 -5.32 10.68 -14.61
N ASP A 219 -5.77 10.38 -15.83
CA ASP A 219 -7.18 10.09 -16.10
C ASP A 219 -7.61 8.75 -15.53
N HIS A 220 -6.73 7.74 -15.64
CA HIS A 220 -6.90 6.45 -14.95
C HIS A 220 -6.89 6.65 -13.43
N TRP A 221 -5.93 7.42 -12.92
CA TRP A 221 -5.83 7.67 -11.48
C TRP A 221 -7.06 8.43 -10.91
N ASP A 222 -7.60 9.40 -11.65
CA ASP A 222 -8.77 10.19 -11.22
C ASP A 222 -10.07 9.37 -11.31
N SER A 223 -10.17 8.42 -12.25
CA SER A 223 -11.36 7.57 -12.42
C SER A 223 -11.53 6.54 -11.31
N LEU A 224 -10.43 6.11 -10.67
CA LEU A 224 -10.43 5.16 -9.55
C LEU A 224 -11.15 5.68 -8.28
N GLY A 225 -11.64 6.92 -8.26
CA GLY A 225 -12.60 7.36 -7.25
C GLY A 225 -12.01 7.56 -5.85
N SER A 226 -12.59 6.92 -4.81
CA SER A 226 -12.23 7.13 -3.40
C SER A 226 -10.91 6.45 -3.00
N ARG A 227 -10.22 6.94 -1.96
CA ARG A 227 -8.90 6.44 -1.50
C ARG A 227 -8.82 4.91 -1.36
N ALA A 228 -9.79 4.29 -0.70
CA ALA A 228 -9.83 2.83 -0.50
C ALA A 228 -10.03 2.05 -1.81
N SER A 229 -10.63 2.67 -2.83
CA SER A 229 -10.87 2.08 -4.15
C SER A 229 -9.68 2.25 -5.11
N ARG A 230 -8.67 3.08 -4.77
CA ARG A 230 -7.58 3.41 -5.71
C ARG A 230 -6.48 2.37 -5.79
N THR A 231 -6.24 1.64 -4.69
CA THR A 231 -5.16 0.66 -4.61
C THR A 231 -5.64 -0.72 -4.19
N GLY A 232 -6.80 -0.82 -3.53
CA GLY A 232 -7.21 -2.07 -2.85
C GLY A 232 -6.31 -2.44 -1.66
N PHE A 233 -5.33 -1.59 -1.32
CA PHE A 233 -4.35 -1.78 -0.26
C PHE A 233 -4.44 -0.66 0.76
N ASP A 234 -4.08 -0.95 2.01
CA ASP A 234 -3.95 0.10 3.02
C ASP A 234 -2.91 1.15 2.65
N ASP A 235 -3.16 2.41 3.03
CA ASP A 235 -2.29 3.56 2.73
C ASP A 235 -0.82 3.30 3.14
N ILE A 236 -0.60 2.55 4.23
CA ILE A 236 0.73 2.20 4.77
C ILE A 236 1.59 1.38 3.79
N HIS A 237 0.96 0.61 2.90
CA HIS A 237 1.66 -0.23 1.91
C HIS A 237 2.36 0.57 0.82
N ALA A 238 2.10 1.88 0.72
CA ALA A 238 2.88 2.76 -0.15
C ALA A 238 4.40 2.68 0.14
N ILE A 239 4.79 2.41 1.40
CA ILE A 239 6.19 2.18 1.79
C ILE A 239 6.76 0.96 1.05
N GLY A 240 6.02 -0.15 1.08
CA GLY A 240 6.43 -1.37 0.41
C GLY A 240 6.48 -1.19 -1.10
N VAL A 241 5.56 -0.42 -1.69
CA VAL A 241 5.58 -0.12 -3.12
C VAL A 241 6.77 0.74 -3.54
N VAL A 242 7.20 1.71 -2.72
CA VAL A 242 8.46 2.43 -2.97
C VAL A 242 9.62 1.44 -2.99
N ASN A 243 9.72 0.56 -1.99
CA ASN A 243 10.81 -0.41 -1.90
C ASN A 243 10.80 -1.40 -3.08
N LEU A 244 9.62 -1.86 -3.52
CA LEU A 244 9.48 -2.71 -4.70
C LEU A 244 9.85 -1.97 -5.99
N ALA A 245 9.41 -0.72 -6.16
CA ALA A 245 9.76 0.11 -7.31
C ALA A 245 11.28 0.34 -7.42
N ARG A 246 11.94 0.55 -6.28
CA ARG A 246 13.42 0.63 -6.20
C ARG A 246 14.08 -0.70 -6.53
N LEU A 247 13.57 -1.81 -5.99
CA LEU A 247 14.09 -3.17 -6.22
C LEU A 247 14.07 -3.54 -7.71
N ILE A 248 12.97 -3.27 -8.41
CA ILE A 248 12.81 -3.62 -9.83
C ILE A 248 13.39 -2.56 -10.78
N GLY A 249 13.82 -1.41 -10.26
CA GLY A 249 14.32 -0.28 -11.06
C GLY A 249 13.25 0.45 -11.86
N ASP A 250 11.97 0.29 -11.53
CA ASP A 250 10.86 0.95 -12.23
C ASP A 250 10.47 2.26 -11.54
N SER A 251 10.91 3.37 -12.15
CA SER A 251 10.64 4.71 -11.64
C SER A 251 9.20 5.20 -11.85
N THR A 252 8.39 4.54 -12.67
CA THR A 252 7.05 5.03 -13.05
C THR A 252 6.06 5.01 -11.87
N MET A 253 6.23 4.09 -10.92
CA MET A 253 5.35 3.98 -9.75
C MET A 253 5.77 4.93 -8.61
N LEU A 254 7.03 5.38 -8.60
CA LEU A 254 7.60 6.15 -7.48
C LEU A 254 6.83 7.43 -7.15
N PRO A 255 6.37 8.25 -8.12
CA PRO A 255 5.72 9.50 -7.77
C PRO A 255 4.41 9.31 -7.00
N VAL A 256 3.58 8.33 -7.38
CA VAL A 256 2.34 8.04 -6.64
C VAL A 256 2.66 7.44 -5.27
N ALA A 257 3.61 6.50 -5.20
CA ALA A 257 3.95 5.81 -3.96
C ALA A 257 4.60 6.75 -2.93
N LEU A 258 5.58 7.58 -3.32
CA LEU A 258 6.21 8.56 -2.44
C LEU A 258 5.24 9.66 -2.00
N TRP A 259 4.34 10.10 -2.89
CA TRP A 259 3.28 11.03 -2.50
C TRP A 259 2.35 10.42 -1.45
N GLN A 260 1.95 9.15 -1.60
CA GLN A 260 1.16 8.47 -0.58
C GLN A 260 1.92 8.35 0.75
N CYS A 261 3.22 8.04 0.70
CA CYS A 261 4.08 8.01 1.88
C CYS A 261 4.09 9.35 2.64
N CYS A 262 4.06 10.49 1.93
CA CYS A 262 4.00 11.82 2.54
C CYS A 262 2.75 12.05 3.43
N ARG A 263 1.75 11.16 3.38
CA ARG A 263 0.48 11.26 4.11
C ARG A 263 0.45 10.41 5.37
N LEU A 264 1.46 9.57 5.62
CA LEU A 264 1.46 8.57 6.68
C LEU A 264 1.82 9.13 8.08
N GLY A 265 2.15 10.42 8.18
CA GLY A 265 2.50 11.03 9.46
C GLY A 265 3.66 10.30 10.14
N SER A 266 3.48 9.89 11.40
CA SER A 266 4.51 9.15 12.15
C SER A 266 4.75 7.72 11.64
N ASP A 267 3.78 7.12 10.96
CA ASP A 267 3.91 5.76 10.44
C ASP A 267 4.90 5.68 9.29
N LEU A 268 5.17 6.81 8.63
CA LEU A 268 6.25 6.93 7.65
C LEU A 268 7.61 6.49 8.21
N VAL A 269 7.92 6.91 9.45
CA VAL A 269 9.20 6.59 10.11
C VAL A 269 9.18 5.17 10.65
N ARG A 270 8.05 4.76 11.24
CA ARG A 270 7.92 3.43 11.85
C ARG A 270 7.89 2.32 10.81
N GLY A 271 7.37 2.57 9.62
CA GLY A 271 7.08 1.52 8.66
C GLY A 271 5.95 0.59 9.13
N PHE A 272 5.77 -0.52 8.43
CA PHE A 272 4.84 -1.57 8.83
C PHE A 272 5.56 -2.91 9.06
N ALA A 273 4.91 -3.79 9.82
CA ALA A 273 5.39 -5.16 10.01
C ALA A 273 4.83 -6.05 8.89
N ARG A 274 5.69 -6.87 8.29
CA ARG A 274 5.29 -7.96 7.40
C ARG A 274 4.77 -9.14 8.21
N GLU A 275 4.14 -10.09 7.53
CA GLU A 275 3.60 -11.30 8.15
C GLU A 275 4.67 -12.13 8.88
N ASP A 276 5.92 -12.08 8.42
CA ASP A 276 7.08 -12.76 9.05
C ASP A 276 7.69 -12.00 10.23
N GLY A 277 7.07 -10.91 10.67
CA GLY A 277 7.54 -10.06 11.76
C GLY A 277 8.70 -9.13 11.39
N THR A 278 9.27 -9.24 10.19
CA THR A 278 10.23 -8.23 9.70
C THR A 278 9.53 -6.90 9.42
N ARG A 279 10.28 -5.80 9.37
CA ARG A 279 9.71 -4.46 9.12
C ARG A 279 10.09 -3.96 7.73
N GLU A 280 9.10 -3.37 7.07
CA GLU A 280 9.27 -2.59 5.86
C GLU A 280 9.37 -1.11 6.22
N ASN A 281 10.53 -0.53 5.94
CA ASN A 281 10.84 0.87 6.17
C ASN A 281 11.36 1.50 4.88
N LEU A 282 11.10 2.79 4.69
CA LEU A 282 11.78 3.55 3.66
C LEU A 282 13.26 3.69 3.98
N THR A 283 14.07 3.81 2.93
CA THR A 283 15.47 4.23 3.07
C THR A 283 15.55 5.64 3.68
N MET A 284 16.69 5.99 4.28
CA MET A 284 16.89 7.34 4.82
C MET A 284 16.76 8.42 3.72
N ASP A 285 17.17 8.11 2.50
CA ASP A 285 17.04 9.01 1.35
C ASP A 285 15.58 9.21 0.96
N ASP A 286 14.79 8.14 0.85
CA ASP A 286 13.36 8.23 0.53
C ASP A 286 12.54 8.88 1.67
N LEU A 287 12.92 8.67 2.93
CA LEU A 287 12.39 9.42 4.06
C LEU A 287 12.67 10.92 3.92
N GLY A 288 13.92 11.27 3.62
CA GLY A 288 14.34 12.65 3.36
C GLY A 288 13.54 13.29 2.22
N LEU A 289 13.34 12.55 1.12
CA LEU A 289 12.48 12.99 0.02
C LEU A 289 11.05 13.25 0.49
N CYS A 290 10.44 12.34 1.26
CA CYS A 290 9.08 12.52 1.74
C CYS A 290 8.94 13.79 2.60
N PHE A 291 9.81 13.98 3.60
CA PHE A 291 9.78 15.18 4.45
C PHE A 291 9.98 16.48 3.65
N ALA A 292 10.98 16.52 2.77
CA ALA A 292 11.24 17.70 1.93
C ALA A 292 10.09 17.99 0.93
N SER A 293 9.30 16.98 0.59
CA SER A 293 8.20 17.10 -0.37
C SER A 293 6.91 17.57 0.25
N GLN A 294 6.66 17.29 1.53
CA GLN A 294 5.44 17.69 2.23
C GLN A 294 5.17 19.20 2.08
N GLU A 295 6.15 20.05 2.34
CA GLU A 295 6.00 21.50 2.21
C GLU A 295 5.65 21.92 0.77
N ARG A 296 6.30 21.32 -0.23
CA ARG A 296 6.09 21.60 -1.66
C ARG A 296 4.68 21.19 -2.09
N LEU A 297 4.23 20.00 -1.67
CA LEU A 297 2.89 19.47 -1.94
C LEU A 297 1.81 20.33 -1.28
N ILE A 298 2.00 20.71 -0.02
CA ILE A 298 1.08 21.60 0.72
C ILE A 298 0.97 22.95 -0.01
N LYS A 299 2.10 23.59 -0.32
CA LYS A 299 2.11 24.86 -1.08
C LYS A 299 1.42 24.75 -2.43
N ALA A 300 1.61 23.64 -3.15
CA ALA A 300 0.96 23.40 -4.43
C ALA A 300 -0.57 23.25 -4.27
N GLY A 301 -1.01 22.47 -3.28
CA GLY A 301 -2.42 22.28 -2.97
C GLY A 301 -3.12 23.56 -2.52
N VAL A 302 -2.51 24.35 -1.63
CA VAL A 302 -3.03 25.67 -1.19
C VAL A 302 -3.24 26.58 -2.40
N ARG A 303 -2.23 26.73 -3.27
CA ARG A 303 -2.32 27.58 -4.47
C ARG A 303 -3.44 27.12 -5.42
N ALA A 304 -3.54 25.81 -5.66
CA ALA A 304 -4.59 25.24 -6.49
C ALA A 304 -5.97 25.60 -5.93
N ARG A 305 -6.21 25.38 -4.63
CA ARG A 305 -7.49 25.70 -3.97
C ARG A 305 -7.83 27.18 -4.03
N LEU A 306 -6.87 28.08 -3.79
CA LEU A 306 -7.09 29.52 -3.92
C LEU A 306 -7.48 29.93 -5.35
N ARG A 307 -6.91 29.30 -6.37
CA ARG A 307 -7.26 29.56 -7.79
C ARG A 307 -8.63 29.00 -8.15
N VAL A 308 -8.96 27.80 -7.68
CA VAL A 308 -10.26 27.17 -7.91
C VAL A 308 -11.40 28.03 -7.35
N PHE A 309 -11.23 28.55 -6.13
CA PHE A 309 -12.23 29.40 -5.47
C PHE A 309 -12.05 30.90 -5.71
N SER A 310 -11.20 31.29 -6.67
CA SER A 310 -11.06 32.69 -7.07
C SER A 310 -12.43 33.27 -7.44
N PRO A 311 -12.77 34.51 -7.01
CA PRO A 311 -14.07 35.14 -7.24
C PRO A 311 -14.22 35.68 -8.67
N THR A 312 -13.88 34.83 -9.65
CA THR A 312 -14.01 35.06 -11.09
C THR A 312 -15.19 34.24 -11.62
N VAL A 313 -16.13 34.91 -12.27
CA VAL A 313 -17.33 34.30 -12.86
C VAL A 313 -17.18 34.20 -14.38
N SER A 314 -17.95 33.30 -15.00
CA SER A 314 -18.02 33.18 -16.45
C SER A 314 -18.54 34.47 -17.09
N GLU A 315 -18.06 34.79 -18.29
CA GLU A 315 -18.66 35.84 -19.13
C GLU A 315 -20.11 35.54 -19.49
N LYS A 316 -20.48 34.25 -19.54
CA LYS A 316 -21.84 33.78 -19.83
C LYS A 316 -22.68 33.57 -18.56
N CYS A 317 -22.27 34.15 -17.42
CA CYS A 317 -22.97 33.98 -16.15
C CYS A 317 -24.32 34.71 -16.14
N GLN A 318 -25.39 34.01 -15.75
CA GLN A 318 -26.75 34.56 -15.66
C GLN A 318 -26.93 35.56 -14.50
N ASN A 319 -26.11 35.44 -13.45
CA ASN A 319 -26.14 36.35 -12.30
C ASN A 319 -24.73 36.46 -11.68
N ALA A 320 -23.93 37.36 -12.27
CA ALA A 320 -22.54 37.56 -11.90
C ALA A 320 -22.37 37.96 -10.42
N ALA A 321 -23.25 38.83 -9.91
CA ALA A 321 -23.19 39.29 -8.51
C ALA A 321 -23.37 38.13 -7.53
N LYS A 322 -24.43 37.31 -7.72
CA LYS A 322 -24.72 36.15 -6.88
C LYS A 322 -23.61 35.10 -6.95
N CYS A 323 -23.14 34.75 -8.16
CA CYS A 323 -22.08 33.74 -8.30
C CYS A 323 -20.75 34.22 -7.70
N LYS A 324 -20.42 35.51 -7.84
CA LYS A 324 -19.25 36.11 -7.22
C LYS A 324 -19.33 36.06 -5.70
N GLU A 325 -20.50 36.36 -5.12
CA GLU A 325 -20.72 36.24 -3.68
C GLU A 325 -20.53 34.80 -3.19
N VAL A 326 -21.03 33.81 -3.95
CA VAL A 326 -20.83 32.38 -3.65
C VAL A 326 -19.34 32.01 -3.67
N PHE A 327 -18.56 32.46 -4.67
CA PHE A 327 -17.12 32.24 -4.68
C PHE A 327 -16.40 32.91 -3.51
N VAL A 328 -16.76 34.16 -3.15
CA VAL A 328 -16.18 34.85 -1.98
C VAL A 328 -16.50 34.08 -0.70
N LYS A 329 -17.73 33.59 -0.53
CA LYS A 329 -18.11 32.74 0.61
C LYS A 329 -17.32 31.44 0.64
N ALA A 330 -17.16 30.77 -0.50
CA ALA A 330 -16.36 29.56 -0.62
C ALA A 330 -14.89 29.81 -0.24
N LEU A 331 -14.30 30.89 -0.73
CA LEU A 331 -12.93 31.30 -0.41
C LEU A 331 -12.76 31.60 1.08
N ARG A 332 -13.71 32.31 1.70
CA ARG A 332 -13.68 32.56 3.16
C ARG A 332 -13.87 31.27 3.97
N SER A 333 -14.68 30.33 3.49
CA SER A 333 -14.90 29.06 4.18
C SER A 333 -13.65 28.19 4.28
N LEU A 334 -12.63 28.47 3.46
CA LEU A 334 -11.34 27.80 3.51
C LEU A 334 -10.67 27.97 4.89
N GLU A 335 -10.86 29.11 5.56
CA GLU A 335 -10.33 29.33 6.91
C GLU A 335 -10.81 28.26 7.90
N LYS A 336 -12.02 27.72 7.71
CA LYS A 336 -12.58 26.66 8.58
C LYS A 336 -12.13 25.25 8.19
N LYS A 337 -11.32 25.12 7.13
CA LYS A 337 -10.92 23.84 6.54
C LYS A 337 -9.41 23.70 6.41
N VAL A 338 -8.66 24.38 7.29
CA VAL A 338 -7.19 24.43 7.25
C VAL A 338 -6.59 23.03 7.18
N ASP A 339 -7.11 22.04 7.91
CA ASP A 339 -6.55 20.68 7.87
C ASP A 339 -6.61 20.04 6.47
N ILE A 340 -7.67 20.33 5.71
CA ILE A 340 -7.82 19.86 4.33
C ILE A 340 -6.95 20.69 3.38
N ILE A 341 -6.82 21.99 3.65
CA ILE A 341 -6.12 22.94 2.78
C ILE A 341 -4.60 22.95 2.98
N ALA A 342 -4.15 22.67 4.19
CA ALA A 342 -2.76 22.52 4.58
C ALA A 342 -2.35 21.04 4.65
N GLY A 343 -3.23 20.12 4.22
CA GLY A 343 -2.92 18.70 4.11
C GLY A 343 -1.98 18.38 2.95
N THR A 344 -1.30 17.24 3.05
CA THR A 344 -0.33 16.72 2.07
C THR A 344 -0.98 16.08 0.83
N ASP A 345 -2.32 16.11 0.75
CA ASP A 345 -3.08 15.71 -0.44
C ASP A 345 -3.46 16.95 -1.27
N PRO A 346 -2.70 17.26 -2.35
CA PRO A 346 -3.01 18.38 -3.22
C PRO A 346 -4.09 18.04 -4.26
N PHE A 347 -4.58 16.80 -4.28
CA PHE A 347 -5.52 16.30 -5.29
C PHE A 347 -6.96 16.14 -4.77
N VAL A 348 -7.23 16.57 -3.53
CA VAL A 348 -8.59 16.60 -2.97
C VAL A 348 -9.49 17.44 -3.88
N PRO A 349 -10.55 16.87 -4.47
CA PRO A 349 -11.47 17.61 -5.32
C PRO A 349 -12.18 18.73 -4.56
N TYR A 350 -12.45 19.85 -5.24
CA TYR A 350 -13.14 20.99 -4.64
C TYR A 350 -14.48 20.64 -3.97
N THR A 351 -15.19 19.61 -4.46
CA THR A 351 -16.47 19.14 -3.91
C THR A 351 -16.36 18.65 -2.47
N ARG A 352 -15.20 18.10 -2.05
CA ARG A 352 -14.96 17.73 -0.63
C ARG A 352 -14.69 18.95 0.26
N ILE A 353 -14.30 20.07 -0.34
CA ILE A 353 -14.00 21.32 0.35
C ILE A 353 -15.25 22.20 0.49
N CYS A 354 -16.30 21.98 -0.29
CA CYS A 354 -17.58 22.65 -0.10
C CYS A 354 -18.50 21.79 0.78
N LEU A 355 -18.96 22.32 1.92
CA LEU A 355 -20.04 21.66 2.68
C LEU A 355 -21.23 21.50 1.73
N GLU A 356 -21.79 20.29 1.63
CA GLU A 356 -22.90 19.89 0.75
C GLU A 356 -22.56 19.54 -0.71
N GLY A 357 -21.29 19.55 -1.13
CA GLY A 357 -20.89 19.01 -2.44
C GLY A 357 -21.38 19.80 -3.67
N VAL A 358 -22.18 20.86 -3.47
CA VAL A 358 -22.72 21.72 -4.52
C VAL A 358 -22.57 23.18 -4.09
N LEU A 359 -21.77 23.95 -4.83
CA LEU A 359 -21.80 25.40 -4.72
C LEU A 359 -23.11 25.91 -5.34
N GLY A 360 -23.79 26.86 -4.71
CA GLY A 360 -24.99 27.51 -5.24
C GLY A 360 -24.75 28.43 -6.45
N LEU A 361 -23.91 28.00 -7.38
CA LEU A 361 -23.53 28.67 -8.63
C LEU A 361 -24.56 28.38 -9.73
N CYS A 362 -24.63 29.25 -10.74
CA CYS A 362 -25.34 28.93 -11.97
C CYS A 362 -24.62 27.81 -12.75
N SER A 363 -25.31 27.11 -13.64
CA SER A 363 -24.77 25.95 -14.39
C SER A 363 -23.43 26.25 -15.08
N THR A 364 -23.30 27.40 -15.73
CA THR A 364 -22.04 27.83 -16.38
C THR A 364 -20.88 27.96 -15.40
N CYS A 365 -21.07 28.68 -14.28
CA CYS A 365 -20.04 28.85 -13.27
C CYS A 365 -19.70 27.53 -12.55
N SER A 366 -20.68 26.64 -12.39
CA SER A 366 -20.46 25.27 -11.86
C SER A 366 -19.59 24.44 -12.78
N SER A 367 -19.84 24.47 -14.10
CA SER A 367 -18.98 23.78 -15.07
C SER A 367 -17.58 24.38 -15.12
N GLU A 368 -17.44 25.70 -15.03
CA GLU A 368 -16.14 26.36 -15.01
C GLU A 368 -15.32 26.02 -13.75
N VAL A 369 -15.92 26.01 -12.55
CA VAL A 369 -15.17 25.66 -11.34
C VAL A 369 -14.71 24.20 -11.36
N LYS A 370 -15.53 23.28 -11.90
CA LYS A 370 -15.13 21.88 -12.13
C LYS A 370 -13.95 21.79 -13.09
N ALA A 371 -13.98 22.54 -14.20
CA ALA A 371 -12.88 22.59 -15.17
C ALA A 371 -11.60 23.20 -14.56
N ARG A 372 -11.73 24.26 -13.75
CA ARG A 372 -10.60 24.86 -13.02
C ARG A 372 -9.98 23.88 -12.04
N ASP A 373 -10.79 23.16 -11.26
CA ASP A 373 -10.33 22.13 -10.32
C ASP A 373 -9.55 21.03 -11.03
N GLN A 374 -10.13 20.43 -12.08
CA GLN A 374 -9.45 19.39 -12.86
C GLN A 374 -8.14 19.91 -13.49
N LYS A 375 -8.15 21.14 -14.01
CA LYS A 375 -6.96 21.80 -14.57
C LYS A 375 -5.85 21.96 -13.52
N GLU A 376 -6.17 22.46 -12.33
CA GLU A 376 -5.17 22.65 -11.27
C GLU A 376 -4.65 21.31 -10.74
N ARG A 377 -5.52 20.31 -10.54
CA ARG A 377 -5.11 18.95 -10.11
C ARG A 377 -4.21 18.28 -11.14
N ARG A 378 -4.53 18.37 -12.44
CA ARG A 378 -3.66 17.87 -13.52
C ARG A 378 -2.34 18.64 -13.60
N ALA A 379 -2.35 19.96 -13.39
CA ALA A 379 -1.13 20.76 -13.36
C ALA A 379 -0.22 20.41 -12.17
N ILE A 380 -0.78 19.95 -11.05
CA ILE A 380 0.00 19.38 -9.95
C ILE A 380 0.53 17.99 -10.34
N TRP A 381 -0.31 17.13 -10.91
CA TRP A 381 0.07 15.78 -11.36
C TRP A 381 1.27 15.82 -12.28
N ASN A 382 1.24 16.66 -13.33
CA ASN A 382 2.33 16.77 -14.30
C ASN A 382 3.65 17.25 -13.69
N ARG A 383 3.62 17.86 -12.50
CA ARG A 383 4.80 18.32 -11.75
C ARG A 383 5.10 17.45 -10.54
N LEU A 384 4.38 16.34 -10.34
CA LEU A 384 4.50 15.51 -9.14
C LEU A 384 5.93 15.01 -8.89
N PRO A 385 6.67 14.47 -9.89
CA PRO A 385 8.08 14.10 -9.70
C PRO A 385 8.94 15.28 -9.21
N ALA A 386 8.78 16.46 -9.83
CA ALA A 386 9.53 17.65 -9.44
C ALA A 386 9.16 18.14 -8.02
N LEU A 387 7.88 18.02 -7.63
CA LEU A 387 7.43 18.31 -6.27
C LEU A 387 7.97 17.30 -5.26
N LEU A 388 8.26 16.08 -5.70
CA LEU A 388 8.88 15.03 -4.88
C LEU A 388 10.42 15.11 -4.88
N GLY A 389 11.02 15.86 -5.82
CA GLY A 389 12.48 15.94 -5.96
C GLY A 389 13.09 14.71 -6.65
N ILE A 390 12.32 14.04 -7.51
CA ILE A 390 12.77 12.90 -8.31
C ILE A 390 12.56 13.17 -9.79
N GLU A 391 13.33 12.48 -10.63
CA GLU A 391 13.17 12.49 -12.08
C GLU A 391 12.51 11.20 -12.55
N VAL A 392 11.43 11.32 -13.32
CA VAL A 392 10.76 10.19 -13.96
C VAL A 392 10.57 10.52 -15.43
N PRO A 393 11.31 9.86 -16.35
CA PRO A 393 11.20 10.09 -17.77
C PRO A 393 9.76 9.93 -18.26
N ARG A 394 9.29 10.87 -19.09
CA ARG A 394 7.96 10.84 -19.73
C ARG A 394 6.76 10.90 -18.76
N TRP A 395 6.97 11.24 -17.48
CA TRP A 395 5.88 11.39 -16.51
C TRP A 395 4.75 12.31 -17.02
N GLY A 396 3.51 11.83 -16.90
CA GLY A 396 2.31 12.57 -17.29
C GLY A 396 2.19 12.88 -18.79
N LYS A 397 3.07 12.31 -19.64
CA LYS A 397 2.92 12.38 -21.08
C LYS A 397 2.10 11.17 -21.54
N VAL A 398 0.93 11.43 -22.12
CA VAL A 398 0.17 10.40 -22.82
C VAL A 398 1.03 9.87 -23.97
N ALA A 399 1.28 8.56 -24.01
CA ALA A 399 1.94 7.92 -25.13
C ALA A 399 1.11 8.15 -26.40
N GLY A 400 1.45 9.16 -27.21
CA GLY A 400 0.68 9.49 -28.41
C GLY A 400 0.80 10.92 -28.95
N ALA A 401 1.37 11.89 -28.20
CA ALA A 401 1.70 13.18 -28.80
C ALA A 401 2.99 13.05 -29.63
N LYS A 402 2.86 12.53 -30.86
CA LYS A 402 3.87 12.78 -31.90
C LYS A 402 4.01 14.29 -32.02
N ALA A 403 5.21 14.80 -31.77
CA ALA A 403 5.56 16.17 -32.13
C ALA A 403 5.44 16.27 -33.66
N GLY A 404 4.43 17.02 -34.11
CA GLY A 404 4.23 17.45 -35.48
C GLY A 404 4.24 18.96 -35.50
#